data_AF-A0A966UZF4-F1
#
_entry.id   AF-A0A966UZF4-F1
#
_cell.length_a   1.000
_cell.length_b   1.000
_cell.length_c   1.000
_cell.angle_alpha   90.00
_cell.angle_beta   90.00
_cell.angle_gamma   90.00
#
_symmetry.space_group_name_H-M   'P 1'
#
loop_
_entity.id
_entity.type
_entity.pdbx_description
1 polymer ?
#
loop_
_entity_poly.entity_id
_entity_poly.type
_entity_poly.pdbx_seq_one_letter_code
_entity_poly.pdbx_strand_id
1 'polypeptide(L)'
;MRSGFVSLVGRPNVGKSTLLNALVGRKVSIVSNKPQTTRTAIRGILTSGESQAVFVDTPGLHKAVSALGEKINATALGSTKDVDVTCLVIDATQPIGKGDEWVASQVDMARCVVVLNKADRASREQMLAQLTRASKFNAESYFPVSAVTGDGIDALKAHLLELMPEGEFLYPPEMVSETDDVTWVAELVREVLLERTDEELPYSIATRATVSDDGAVVCEI
;
A
#
# COMPACT_ATOMS: atom_id res chain seq x y z
N MET A 1 -23.76 1.70 3.34
CA MET A 1 -22.50 2.11 2.67
C MET A 1 -21.45 2.54 3.68
N ARG A 2 -20.20 2.13 3.47
CA ARG A 2 -19.05 2.39 4.34
C ARG A 2 -17.84 2.74 3.48
N SER A 3 -17.03 3.70 3.90
CA SER A 3 -15.85 4.10 3.12
C SER A 3 -14.79 4.74 4.00
N GLY A 4 -13.51 4.45 3.73
CA GLY A 4 -12.43 5.08 4.49
C GLY A 4 -11.05 4.88 3.87
N PHE A 5 -10.06 5.43 4.55
CA PHE A 5 -8.66 5.37 4.16
C PHE A 5 -7.90 4.28 4.93
N VAL A 6 -7.04 3.55 4.23
CA VAL A 6 -6.16 2.51 4.79
C VAL A 6 -4.70 2.85 4.48
N SER A 7 -3.83 2.91 5.48
CA SER A 7 -2.39 3.12 5.26
C SER A 7 -1.63 1.81 5.40
N LEU A 8 -0.74 1.51 4.44
CA LEU A 8 0.18 0.38 4.54
C LEU A 8 1.55 0.87 4.99
N VAL A 9 1.93 0.57 6.22
CA VAL A 9 3.23 0.94 6.80
C VAL A 9 4.10 -0.28 7.01
N GLY A 10 5.40 -0.08 7.08
CA GLY A 10 6.37 -1.17 7.28
C GLY A 10 7.70 -0.87 6.64
N ARG A 11 8.71 -1.66 6.99
CA ARG A 11 10.07 -1.51 6.44
C ARG A 11 10.09 -1.60 4.91
N PRO A 12 11.15 -1.10 4.25
CA PRO A 12 11.39 -1.41 2.85
C PRO A 12 11.36 -2.94 2.60
N ASN A 13 10.88 -3.35 1.42
CA ASN A 13 10.90 -4.74 0.94
C ASN A 13 10.06 -5.77 1.72
N VAL A 14 9.22 -5.36 2.67
CA VAL A 14 8.24 -6.26 3.34
C VAL A 14 7.07 -6.66 2.42
N GLY A 15 6.98 -6.07 1.22
CA GLY A 15 5.99 -6.41 0.20
C GLY A 15 4.72 -5.57 0.22
N LYS A 16 4.78 -4.31 0.68
CA LYS A 16 3.64 -3.39 0.72
C LYS A 16 2.96 -3.20 -0.64
N SER A 17 3.72 -2.92 -1.70
CA SER A 17 3.18 -2.72 -3.05
C SER A 17 2.59 -4.02 -3.63
N THR A 18 3.21 -5.16 -3.37
CA THR A 18 2.66 -6.47 -3.76
C THR A 18 1.34 -6.73 -3.03
N LEU A 19 1.28 -6.44 -1.73
CA LEU A 19 0.07 -6.56 -0.93
C LEU A 19 -1.04 -5.64 -1.43
N LEU A 20 -0.72 -4.38 -1.74
CA LEU A 20 -1.66 -3.43 -2.33
C LEU A 20 -2.26 -3.97 -3.63
N ASN A 21 -1.42 -4.47 -4.54
CA ASN A 21 -1.88 -5.05 -5.80
C ASN A 21 -2.79 -6.27 -5.58
N ALA A 22 -2.48 -7.12 -4.61
CA ALA A 22 -3.32 -8.28 -4.26
C ALA A 22 -4.66 -7.85 -3.62
N LEU A 23 -4.64 -6.84 -2.74
CA LEU A 23 -5.82 -6.28 -2.10
C LEU A 23 -6.77 -5.66 -3.13
N VAL A 24 -6.24 -4.90 -4.08
CA VAL A 24 -7.01 -4.28 -5.15
C VAL A 24 -7.40 -5.29 -6.24
N GLY A 25 -6.61 -6.36 -6.42
CA GLY A 25 -6.81 -7.35 -7.48
C GLY A 25 -6.28 -6.91 -8.86
N ARG A 26 -5.60 -5.77 -8.94
CA ARG A 26 -4.92 -5.27 -10.15
C ARG A 26 -3.56 -4.70 -9.78
N LYS A 27 -2.63 -4.66 -10.74
CA LYS A 27 -1.35 -3.98 -10.58
C LYS A 27 -1.57 -2.47 -10.64
N VAL A 28 -1.64 -1.82 -9.48
CA VAL A 28 -1.82 -0.37 -9.34
C VAL A 28 -0.56 0.31 -8.81
N SER A 29 0.35 -0.44 -8.18
CA SER A 29 1.66 0.00 -7.73
C SER A 29 2.75 -0.84 -8.35
N ILE A 30 3.86 -0.19 -8.70
CA ILE A 30 5.08 -0.90 -9.09
C ILE A 30 5.66 -1.67 -7.91
N VAL A 31 6.37 -2.76 -8.19
CA VAL A 31 7.04 -3.61 -7.19
C VAL A 31 8.53 -3.60 -7.49
N SER A 32 9.35 -3.25 -6.50
CA SER A 32 10.80 -3.34 -6.63
C SER A 32 11.46 -3.61 -5.29
N ASN A 33 12.60 -4.31 -5.34
CA ASN A 33 13.45 -4.62 -4.20
C ASN A 33 14.39 -3.47 -3.83
N LYS A 34 14.41 -2.39 -4.63
CA LYS A 34 15.12 -1.17 -4.29
C LYS A 34 14.32 -0.43 -3.20
N PRO A 35 14.96 0.21 -2.22
CA PRO A 35 14.24 1.07 -1.30
C PRO A 35 13.69 2.31 -2.04
N GLN A 36 12.66 2.94 -1.48
CA GLN A 36 12.08 4.21 -1.98
C GLN A 36 11.49 4.17 -3.40
N THR A 37 10.79 3.08 -3.72
CA THR A 37 10.25 2.85 -5.08
C THR A 37 8.99 3.63 -5.39
N THR A 38 8.17 3.96 -4.40
CA THR A 38 6.94 4.73 -4.60
C THR A 38 7.22 6.22 -4.41
N ARG A 39 7.18 7.00 -5.51
CA ARG A 39 7.41 8.46 -5.49
C ARG A 39 6.11 9.27 -5.64
N THR A 40 5.12 8.68 -6.31
CA THR A 40 3.78 9.25 -6.47
C THR A 40 2.85 8.57 -5.46
N ALA A 41 1.99 9.31 -4.78
CA ALA A 41 1.01 8.76 -3.85
C ALA A 41 -0.02 7.91 -4.63
N ILE A 42 0.33 6.66 -4.91
CA ILE A 42 -0.55 5.72 -5.60
C ILE A 42 -1.68 5.36 -4.64
N ARG A 43 -2.91 5.71 -5.01
CA ARG A 43 -4.11 5.30 -4.28
C ARG A 43 -4.72 4.09 -4.94
N GLY A 44 -4.58 2.92 -4.31
CA GLY A 44 -5.35 1.74 -4.70
C GLY A 44 -6.74 1.81 -4.09
N ILE A 45 -7.78 1.45 -4.84
CA ILE A 45 -9.16 1.50 -4.38
C ILE A 45 -9.73 0.09 -4.44
N LEU A 46 -10.17 -0.41 -3.28
CA LEU A 46 -10.90 -1.67 -3.13
C LEU A 46 -12.36 -1.34 -2.87
N THR A 47 -13.24 -1.62 -3.83
CA THR A 47 -14.68 -1.55 -3.66
C THR A 47 -15.26 -2.97 -3.65
N SER A 48 -16.09 -3.30 -2.66
CA SER A 48 -16.81 -4.58 -2.61
C SER A 48 -18.15 -4.39 -1.93
N GLY A 49 -19.24 -4.75 -2.63
CA GLY A 49 -20.60 -4.52 -2.15
C GLY A 49 -20.85 -3.05 -1.82
N GLU A 50 -21.23 -2.78 -0.58
CA GLU A 50 -21.46 -1.41 -0.08
C GLU A 50 -20.28 -0.82 0.71
N SER A 51 -19.07 -1.39 0.56
CA SER A 51 -17.87 -0.92 1.27
C SER A 51 -16.75 -0.54 0.32
N GLN A 52 -16.00 0.52 0.66
CA GLN A 52 -14.84 0.99 -0.09
C GLN A 52 -13.65 1.30 0.84
N ALA A 53 -12.49 0.73 0.53
CA ALA A 53 -11.24 1.04 1.20
C ALA A 53 -10.27 1.70 0.22
N VAL A 54 -9.79 2.89 0.55
CA VAL A 54 -8.82 3.65 -0.25
C VAL A 54 -7.46 3.54 0.40
N PHE A 55 -6.55 2.83 -0.25
CA PHE A 55 -5.19 2.67 0.23
C PHE A 55 -4.37 3.91 -0.07
N VAL A 56 -3.61 4.39 0.91
CA VAL A 56 -2.74 5.58 0.78
C VAL A 56 -1.31 5.24 1.18
N ASP A 57 -0.35 5.75 0.42
CA ASP A 57 1.07 5.71 0.78
C ASP A 57 1.41 6.97 1.59
N THR A 58 1.77 6.81 2.86
CA THR A 58 2.13 7.94 3.74
C THR A 58 3.61 7.93 4.08
N PRO A 59 4.48 8.55 3.28
CA PRO A 59 5.65 9.23 3.78
C PRO A 59 5.27 10.70 4.04
N GLY A 60 4.85 11.01 5.28
CA GLY A 60 4.59 12.38 5.77
C GLY A 60 3.83 13.33 4.84
N LEU A 61 2.50 13.41 4.97
CA LEU A 61 1.65 14.57 4.62
C LEU A 61 2.11 15.42 3.42
N HIS A 62 1.62 15.16 2.20
CA HIS A 62 1.73 16.13 1.11
C HIS A 62 0.47 16.29 0.25
N LYS A 63 0.22 17.56 -0.12
CA LYS A 63 -0.99 18.19 -0.68
C LYS A 63 -1.63 17.48 -1.88
N ALA A 64 -2.96 17.53 -1.93
CA ALA A 64 -3.78 17.11 -3.08
C ALA A 64 -3.45 17.90 -4.36
N VAL A 65 -3.48 17.21 -5.51
CA VAL A 65 -3.20 17.75 -6.86
C VAL A 65 -4.47 17.76 -7.74
N SER A 66 -5.67 17.67 -7.17
CA SER A 66 -6.92 17.74 -7.92
C SER A 66 -8.01 18.54 -7.20
N ALA A 67 -8.92 19.15 -7.96
CA ALA A 67 -10.04 19.94 -7.44
C ALA A 67 -11.06 19.09 -6.63
N LEU A 68 -11.10 17.77 -6.85
CA LEU A 68 -11.84 16.83 -6.01
C LEU A 68 -11.12 16.58 -4.67
N GLY A 69 -9.79 16.57 -4.70
CA GLY A 69 -8.93 16.46 -3.52
C GLY A 69 -8.94 17.70 -2.61
N GLU A 70 -9.22 18.90 -3.12
CA GLU A 70 -9.36 20.12 -2.30
C GLU A 70 -10.57 20.07 -1.37
N LYS A 71 -11.68 19.46 -1.81
CA LYS A 71 -12.90 19.32 -0.99
C LYS A 71 -12.72 18.30 0.14
N ILE A 72 -11.80 17.34 -0.05
CA ILE A 72 -11.39 16.35 0.96
C ILE A 72 -10.31 16.94 1.88
N ASN A 73 -9.45 17.83 1.37
CA ASN A 73 -8.33 18.43 2.10
C ASN A 73 -8.73 19.49 3.14
N ALA A 74 -9.90 20.13 3.02
CA ALA A 74 -10.34 21.12 3.99
C ALA A 74 -10.55 20.52 5.41
N THR A 75 -10.62 19.20 5.51
CA THR A 75 -10.84 18.45 6.76
C THR A 75 -9.57 17.73 7.25
N ALA A 76 -8.52 17.61 6.43
CA ALA A 76 -7.42 16.63 6.59
C ALA A 76 -6.01 17.23 6.82
N LEU A 77 -5.92 18.41 7.46
CA LEU A 77 -4.64 19.06 7.78
C LEU A 77 -4.21 18.81 9.24
N GLY A 78 -4.42 17.59 9.75
CA GLY A 78 -4.28 17.30 11.17
C GLY A 78 -3.70 15.94 11.51
N SER A 79 -2.38 15.76 11.37
CA SER A 79 -1.61 14.66 11.99
C SER A 79 -2.04 13.24 11.57
N THR A 80 -1.52 12.21 12.20
CA THR A 80 -1.87 10.79 12.11
C THR A 80 -3.36 10.45 12.38
N LYS A 81 -4.29 11.40 12.16
CA LYS A 81 -5.75 11.30 12.35
C LYS A 81 -6.54 11.15 11.04
N ASP A 82 -5.88 11.18 9.88
CA ASP A 82 -6.55 11.20 8.57
C ASP A 82 -6.68 9.81 7.91
N VAL A 83 -6.34 8.74 8.63
CA VAL A 83 -6.48 7.35 8.15
C VAL A 83 -7.33 6.56 9.13
N ASP A 84 -8.36 5.88 8.63
CA ASP A 84 -9.31 5.12 9.44
C ASP A 84 -8.68 3.82 9.99
N VAL A 85 -7.86 3.15 9.17
CA VAL A 85 -7.18 1.90 9.51
C VAL A 85 -5.71 1.94 9.09
N THR A 86 -4.81 1.55 9.99
CA THR A 86 -3.39 1.38 9.67
C THR A 86 -3.03 -0.10 9.63
N CYS A 87 -2.31 -0.52 8.59
CA CYS A 87 -1.79 -1.87 8.44
C CYS A 87 -0.28 -1.88 8.60
N LEU A 88 0.23 -2.53 9.66
CA LEU A 88 1.66 -2.78 9.83
C LEU A 88 2.06 -4.06 9.10
N VAL A 89 2.74 -3.91 7.98
CA VAL A 89 3.22 -5.02 7.14
C VAL A 89 4.61 -5.46 7.59
N ILE A 90 4.74 -6.74 7.93
CA ILE A 90 5.97 -7.37 8.43
C ILE A 90 6.30 -8.56 7.54
N ASP A 91 7.59 -8.77 7.23
CA ASP A 91 8.07 -9.95 6.51
C ASP A 91 8.11 -11.17 7.46
N ALA A 92 7.25 -12.17 7.23
CA ALA A 92 7.18 -13.35 8.07
C ALA A 92 8.42 -14.25 7.99
N THR A 93 9.29 -14.07 6.99
CA THR A 93 10.49 -14.89 6.79
C THR A 93 11.68 -14.45 7.64
N GLN A 94 11.62 -13.26 8.24
CA GLN A 94 12.72 -12.67 9.01
C GLN A 94 12.26 -12.33 10.44
N PRO A 95 13.07 -12.57 11.48
CA PRO A 95 12.72 -12.14 12.83
C PRO A 95 12.39 -10.65 12.87
N ILE A 96 11.25 -10.28 13.49
CA ILE A 96 10.92 -8.87 13.79
C ILE A 96 12.15 -8.19 14.37
N GLY A 97 12.62 -7.11 13.75
CA GLY A 97 13.84 -6.42 14.16
C GLY A 97 13.54 -5.04 14.74
N LYS A 98 14.61 -4.32 15.09
CA LYS A 98 14.52 -2.92 15.55
C LYS A 98 13.79 -2.00 14.56
N GLY A 99 13.92 -2.25 13.26
CA GLY A 99 13.22 -1.46 12.24
C GLY A 99 11.71 -1.67 12.26
N ASP A 100 11.26 -2.91 12.50
CA ASP A 100 9.84 -3.24 12.61
C ASP A 100 9.26 -2.67 13.91
N GLU A 101 9.99 -2.82 15.01
CA GLU A 101 9.67 -2.22 16.32
C GLU A 101 9.62 -0.69 16.23
N TRP A 102 10.51 -0.06 15.47
CA TRP A 102 10.49 1.38 15.24
C TRP A 102 9.22 1.80 14.50
N VAL A 103 8.84 1.14 13.39
CA VAL A 103 7.60 1.46 12.68
C VAL A 103 6.38 1.25 13.59
N ALA A 104 6.33 0.15 14.34
CA ALA A 104 5.26 -0.14 15.29
C ALA A 104 5.11 0.97 16.35
N SER A 105 6.22 1.58 16.80
CA SER A 105 6.18 2.71 17.75
C SER A 105 5.68 4.03 17.17
N GLN A 106 5.53 4.14 15.84
CA GLN A 106 5.03 5.35 15.18
C GLN A 106 3.52 5.32 14.95
N VAL A 107 2.84 4.20 15.24
CA VAL A 107 1.42 4.01 14.95
C VAL A 107 0.65 3.59 16.20
N ASP A 108 -0.64 3.91 16.23
CA ASP A 108 -1.53 3.45 17.30
C ASP A 108 -1.82 1.96 17.11
N MET A 109 -1.03 1.10 17.77
CA MET A 109 -1.15 -0.34 17.61
C MET A 109 -2.54 -0.86 17.99
N ALA A 110 -3.24 -0.24 18.95
CA ALA A 110 -4.56 -0.70 19.40
C ALA A 110 -5.64 -0.62 18.31
N ARG A 111 -5.39 0.13 17.23
CA ARG A 111 -6.25 0.28 16.04
C ARG A 111 -5.56 -0.18 14.74
N CYS A 112 -4.47 -0.93 14.89
CA CYS A 112 -3.62 -1.35 13.80
C CYS A 112 -3.87 -2.82 13.47
N VAL A 113 -3.91 -3.12 12.17
CA VAL A 113 -3.95 -4.48 11.63
C VAL A 113 -2.52 -4.91 11.31
N VAL A 114 -2.01 -5.94 11.98
CA VAL A 114 -0.69 -6.49 11.66
C VAL A 114 -0.81 -7.52 10.54
N VAL A 115 -0.09 -7.30 9.46
CA VAL A 115 -0.06 -8.18 8.28
C VAL A 115 1.30 -8.86 8.19
N LEU A 116 1.35 -10.15 8.49
CA LEU A 116 2.54 -11.00 8.35
C LEU A 116 2.59 -11.54 6.93
N ASN A 117 3.26 -10.80 6.04
CA ASN A 117 3.33 -11.08 4.62
C ASN A 117 4.42 -12.12 4.29
N LYS A 118 4.38 -12.67 3.07
CA LYS A 118 5.27 -13.72 2.56
C LYS A 118 5.11 -15.05 3.30
N ALA A 119 3.89 -15.37 3.73
CA ALA A 119 3.56 -16.62 4.40
C ALA A 119 3.90 -17.86 3.56
N ASP A 120 3.89 -17.75 2.23
CA ASP A 120 4.29 -18.79 1.28
C ASP A 120 5.77 -19.22 1.43
N ARG A 121 6.61 -18.37 2.02
CA ARG A 121 8.05 -18.63 2.22
C ARG A 121 8.42 -18.90 3.67
N ALA A 122 7.51 -18.71 4.61
CA ALA A 122 7.74 -18.95 6.02
C ALA A 122 7.34 -20.38 6.38
N SER A 123 8.22 -21.10 7.10
CA SER A 123 7.83 -22.36 7.71
C SER A 123 6.75 -22.15 8.77
N ARG A 124 6.01 -23.22 9.11
CA ARG A 124 5.00 -23.16 10.18
C ARG A 124 5.61 -22.72 11.52
N GLU A 125 6.82 -23.17 11.83
CA GLU A 125 7.56 -22.79 13.04
C GLU A 125 7.94 -21.30 13.01
N GLN A 126 8.43 -20.80 11.87
CA GLN A 126 8.73 -19.39 11.69
C GLN A 126 7.47 -18.54 11.88
N MET A 127 6.36 -18.90 11.24
CA MET A 127 5.10 -18.16 11.37
C MET A 127 4.59 -18.11 12.82
N LEU A 128 4.64 -19.24 13.54
CA LEU A 128 4.26 -19.28 14.96
C LEU A 128 5.16 -18.38 15.83
N ALA A 129 6.47 -18.40 15.58
CA ALA A 129 7.41 -17.53 16.27
C ALA A 129 7.13 -16.05 15.97
N GLN A 130 6.81 -15.70 14.73
CA GLN A 130 6.46 -14.34 14.34
C GLN A 130 5.16 -13.87 14.99
N LEU A 131 4.10 -14.67 14.95
CA LEU A 131 2.83 -14.36 15.61
C LEU A 131 3.03 -14.12 17.12
N THR A 132 3.82 -14.97 17.77
CA THR A 132 4.15 -14.84 19.20
C THR A 132 4.94 -13.56 19.50
N ARG A 133 5.76 -13.10 18.57
CA ARG A 133 6.51 -11.85 18.74
C ARG A 133 5.67 -10.62 18.41
N ALA A 134 4.87 -10.69 17.34
CA ALA A 134 3.98 -9.64 16.90
C ALA A 134 2.84 -9.39 17.90
N SER A 135 2.38 -10.43 18.62
CA SER A 135 1.37 -10.29 19.67
C SER A 135 1.78 -9.30 20.77
N LYS A 136 3.08 -9.11 20.99
CA LYS A 136 3.61 -8.14 21.95
C LYS A 136 3.32 -6.68 21.57
N PHE A 137 2.98 -6.42 20.31
CA PHE A 137 2.54 -5.09 19.89
C PHE A 137 1.11 -4.76 20.34
N ASN A 138 0.32 -5.75 20.81
CA ASN A 138 -1.08 -5.57 21.22
C ASN A 138 -1.92 -4.90 20.13
N ALA A 139 -1.80 -5.41 18.90
CA ALA A 139 -2.53 -4.93 17.75
C ALA A 139 -4.00 -5.37 17.79
N GLU A 140 -4.85 -4.69 17.03
CA GLU A 140 -6.27 -5.04 16.92
C GLU A 140 -6.45 -6.46 16.36
N SER A 141 -5.71 -6.77 15.30
CA SER A 141 -5.81 -8.04 14.58
C SER A 141 -4.51 -8.42 13.88
N TYR A 142 -4.38 -9.70 13.54
CA TYR A 142 -3.18 -10.30 12.98
C TYR A 142 -3.53 -11.22 11.81
N PHE A 143 -2.98 -10.94 10.64
CA PHE A 143 -3.26 -11.68 9.41
C PHE A 143 -1.97 -12.23 8.80
N PRO A 144 -1.74 -13.56 8.84
CA PRO A 144 -0.74 -14.19 7.97
C PRO A 144 -1.26 -14.20 6.54
N VAL A 145 -0.49 -13.66 5.60
CA VAL A 145 -0.88 -13.57 4.19
C VAL A 145 0.30 -13.88 3.27
N SER A 146 -0.02 -14.31 2.06
CA SER A 146 0.90 -14.22 0.93
C SER A 146 0.30 -13.31 -0.13
N ALA A 147 0.89 -12.13 -0.29
CA ALA A 147 0.54 -11.23 -1.37
C ALA A 147 0.82 -11.80 -2.77
N VAL A 148 1.69 -12.82 -2.89
CA VAL A 148 2.04 -13.44 -4.18
C VAL A 148 1.08 -14.56 -4.53
N THR A 149 0.70 -15.41 -3.58
CA THR A 149 -0.21 -16.54 -3.85
C THR A 149 -1.69 -16.20 -3.65
N GLY A 150 -1.98 -15.09 -2.96
CA GLY A 150 -3.34 -14.70 -2.57
C GLY A 150 -3.82 -15.32 -1.25
N ASP A 151 -3.02 -16.18 -0.61
CA ASP A 151 -3.40 -16.81 0.65
C ASP A 151 -3.64 -15.76 1.76
N GLY A 152 -4.75 -15.89 2.49
CA GLY A 152 -5.19 -14.96 3.53
C GLY A 152 -5.68 -13.58 3.04
N ILE A 153 -5.57 -13.27 1.74
CA ILE A 153 -5.91 -11.94 1.21
C ILE A 153 -7.41 -11.64 1.30
N ASP A 154 -8.28 -12.59 0.98
CA ASP A 154 -9.73 -12.36 1.04
C ASP A 154 -10.23 -12.13 2.47
N ALA A 155 -9.66 -12.85 3.45
CA ALA A 155 -9.96 -12.64 4.85
C ALA A 155 -9.50 -11.24 5.32
N LEU A 156 -8.32 -10.80 4.88
CA LEU A 156 -7.84 -9.45 5.15
C LEU A 156 -8.73 -8.38 4.49
N LYS A 157 -9.15 -8.57 3.23
CA LYS A 157 -10.08 -7.64 2.54
C LYS A 157 -11.38 -7.49 3.30
N ALA A 158 -12.02 -8.60 3.67
CA ALA A 158 -13.28 -8.59 4.39
C ALA A 158 -13.15 -7.82 5.70
N HIS A 159 -12.10 -8.11 6.49
CA HIS A 159 -11.85 -7.42 7.74
C HIS A 159 -11.62 -5.91 7.56
N LEU A 160 -10.78 -5.50 6.59
CA LEU A 160 -10.54 -4.08 6.35
C LEU A 160 -11.83 -3.33 5.95
N LEU A 161 -12.68 -3.94 5.14
CA LEU A 161 -13.95 -3.35 4.72
C LEU A 161 -14.97 -3.24 5.87
N GLU A 162 -14.92 -4.15 6.85
CA GLU A 162 -15.72 -4.09 8.07
C GLU A 162 -15.28 -2.97 9.03
N LEU A 163 -14.03 -2.52 8.93
CA LEU A 163 -13.50 -1.42 9.75
C LEU A 163 -13.78 -0.03 9.17
N MET A 164 -14.17 0.07 7.89
CA MET A 164 -14.44 1.36 7.26
C MET A 164 -15.60 2.10 7.96
N PRO A 165 -15.52 3.41 8.21
CA PRO A 165 -16.62 4.14 8.83
C PRO A 165 -17.84 4.22 7.90
N GLU A 166 -19.01 4.54 8.46
CA GLU A 166 -20.19 4.85 7.65
C GLU A 166 -19.92 6.09 6.78
N GLY A 167 -20.28 6.00 5.49
CA GLY A 167 -19.99 7.06 4.54
C GLY A 167 -20.39 6.68 3.11
N GLU A 168 -20.54 7.70 2.27
CA GLU A 168 -20.64 7.53 0.82
C GLU A 168 -19.28 7.18 0.24
N PHE A 169 -19.25 6.46 -0.88
CA PHE A 169 -17.98 6.17 -1.55
C PHE A 169 -17.20 7.42 -1.89
N LEU A 170 -15.89 7.38 -1.60
CA LEU A 170 -14.94 8.45 -1.87
C LEU A 170 -14.62 8.53 -3.38
N TYR A 171 -14.75 7.40 -4.08
CA TYR A 171 -14.47 7.25 -5.51
C TYR A 171 -15.57 6.45 -6.22
N PRO A 172 -15.70 6.61 -7.56
CA PRO A 172 -16.58 5.77 -8.36
C PRO A 172 -16.31 4.27 -8.12
N PRO A 173 -17.35 3.42 -7.98
CA PRO A 173 -17.19 2.01 -7.62
C PRO A 173 -16.23 1.21 -8.52
N GLU A 174 -16.18 1.55 -9.80
CA GLU A 174 -15.36 0.90 -10.84
C GLU A 174 -13.90 1.35 -10.86
N MET A 175 -13.59 2.47 -10.19
CA MET A 175 -12.24 3.00 -10.11
C MET A 175 -11.43 2.16 -9.12
N VAL A 176 -10.24 1.72 -9.54
CA VAL A 176 -9.31 0.99 -8.66
C VAL A 176 -8.00 1.75 -8.41
N SER A 177 -7.74 2.80 -9.19
CA SER A 177 -6.56 3.66 -9.07
C SER A 177 -6.90 5.06 -9.57
N GLU A 178 -6.31 6.07 -8.93
CA GLU A 178 -6.33 7.45 -9.44
C GLU A 178 -5.27 7.70 -10.52
N THR A 179 -4.30 6.80 -10.66
CA THR A 179 -3.24 6.94 -11.66
C THR A 179 -3.81 6.73 -13.05
N ASP A 180 -3.67 7.74 -13.91
CA ASP A 180 -4.06 7.64 -15.32
C ASP A 180 -3.13 6.69 -16.09
N ASP A 181 -3.62 6.17 -17.21
CA ASP A 181 -2.92 5.16 -18.01
C ASP A 181 -1.55 5.64 -18.51
N VAL A 182 -1.41 6.93 -18.84
CA VAL A 182 -0.14 7.49 -19.34
C VAL A 182 0.89 7.51 -18.22
N THR A 183 0.54 8.08 -17.07
CA THR A 183 1.39 8.05 -15.87
C THR A 183 1.73 6.61 -15.47
N TRP A 184 0.77 5.69 -15.57
CA TRP A 184 0.99 4.28 -15.25
C TRP A 184 2.00 3.61 -16.18
N VAL A 185 2.00 3.92 -17.49
CA VAL A 185 3.03 3.45 -18.43
C VAL A 185 4.42 3.92 -18.00
N ALA A 186 4.58 5.18 -17.59
CA ALA A 186 5.87 5.68 -17.10
C ALA A 186 6.36 4.91 -15.88
N GLU A 187 5.46 4.62 -14.93
CA GLU A 187 5.77 3.84 -13.74
C GLU A 187 6.18 2.40 -14.09
N LEU A 188 5.52 1.75 -15.05
CA LEU A 188 5.90 0.41 -15.51
C LEU A 188 7.30 0.38 -16.14
N VAL A 189 7.64 1.39 -16.96
CA VAL A 189 9.00 1.53 -17.51
C VAL A 189 10.01 1.69 -16.36
N ARG A 190 9.70 2.52 -15.38
CA ARG A 190 10.54 2.74 -14.21
C ARG A 190 10.77 1.47 -13.41
N GLU A 191 9.74 0.64 -13.21
CA GLU A 191 9.86 -0.65 -12.52
C GLU A 191 10.91 -1.55 -13.19
N VAL A 192 10.87 -1.66 -14.53
CA VAL A 192 11.85 -2.44 -15.31
C VAL A 192 13.26 -1.85 -15.18
N LEU A 193 13.39 -0.52 -15.22
CA LEU A 193 14.69 0.14 -15.04
C LEU A 193 15.25 -0.11 -13.64
N LEU A 194 14.43 -0.03 -12.60
CA LEU A 194 14.83 -0.29 -11.22
C LEU A 194 15.26 -1.75 -10.99
N GLU A 195 14.66 -2.70 -11.72
CA GLU A 195 15.07 -4.11 -11.70
C GLU A 195 16.43 -4.31 -12.37
N ARG A 196 16.71 -3.56 -13.44
CA ARG A 196 17.92 -3.73 -14.28
C ARG A 196 19.09 -2.82 -13.92
N THR A 197 18.94 -1.98 -12.90
CA THR A 197 19.97 -1.04 -12.48
C THR A 197 20.38 -1.26 -11.02
N ASP A 198 21.64 -0.94 -10.73
CA ASP A 198 22.26 -1.13 -9.43
C ASP A 198 23.02 0.13 -9.01
N GLU A 199 23.62 0.07 -7.81
CA GLU A 199 24.37 1.17 -7.21
C GLU A 199 23.50 2.43 -7.07
N GLU A 200 23.97 3.57 -7.58
CA GLU A 200 23.31 4.87 -7.42
C GLU A 200 22.22 5.13 -8.48
N LEU A 201 22.19 4.36 -9.58
CA LEU A 201 21.27 4.59 -10.70
C LEU A 201 19.78 4.50 -10.31
N PRO A 202 19.33 3.52 -9.51
CA PRO A 202 17.93 3.45 -9.06
C PRO A 202 17.40 4.73 -8.41
N TYR A 203 18.27 5.51 -7.77
CA TYR A 203 17.89 6.72 -7.06
C TYR A 203 17.85 7.97 -7.96
N SER A 204 18.50 7.94 -9.12
CA SER A 204 18.53 9.06 -10.08
C SER A 204 17.55 8.92 -11.23
N ILE A 205 16.98 7.73 -11.46
CA ILE A 205 16.02 7.49 -12.54
C ILE A 205 14.71 8.28 -12.29
N ALA A 206 14.28 8.99 -13.33
CA ALA A 206 12.94 9.54 -13.48
C ALA A 206 12.35 8.99 -14.77
N THR A 207 11.02 8.95 -14.85
CA THR A 207 10.33 8.55 -16.08
C THR A 207 9.12 9.44 -16.26
N ARG A 208 8.83 9.83 -17.49
CA ARG A 208 7.65 10.60 -17.84
C ARG A 208 7.08 10.09 -19.14
N ALA A 209 5.78 9.86 -19.19
CA ALA A 209 5.09 9.52 -20.42
C ALA A 209 4.24 10.69 -20.91
N THR A 210 4.16 10.81 -22.23
CA THR A 210 3.30 11.76 -22.95
C THR A 210 2.58 11.04 -24.08
N VAL A 211 1.54 11.66 -24.61
CA VAL A 211 0.83 11.18 -25.81
C VAL A 211 1.23 12.09 -26.97
N SER A 212 1.78 11.52 -28.04
CA SER A 212 2.12 12.24 -29.26
C SER A 212 0.89 12.55 -30.12
N ASP A 213 1.06 13.41 -31.12
CA ASP A 213 -0.03 13.86 -32.01
C ASP A 213 -0.71 12.73 -32.78
N ASP A 214 0.00 11.62 -33.04
CA ASP A 214 -0.53 10.41 -33.67
C ASP A 214 -1.16 9.42 -32.68
N GLY A 215 -1.22 9.78 -31.39
CA GLY A 215 -1.82 8.99 -30.32
C GLY A 215 -0.91 7.95 -29.69
N ALA A 216 0.37 7.89 -30.05
CA ALA A 216 1.32 6.97 -29.41
C ALA A 216 1.71 7.45 -28.00
N VAL A 217 1.89 6.51 -27.07
CA VAL A 217 2.43 6.81 -25.73
C VAL A 217 3.95 6.73 -25.80
N VAL A 218 4.63 7.84 -25.52
CA VAL A 218 6.09 7.95 -25.53
C VAL A 218 6.58 8.13 -24.09
N CYS A 219 7.49 7.27 -23.63
CA CYS A 219 8.10 7.36 -22.31
C CYS A 219 9.56 7.86 -22.43
N GLU A 220 9.85 8.95 -21.74
CA GLU A 220 11.17 9.54 -21.55
C GLU A 220 11.76 9.06 -20.22
N ILE A 221 13.09 8.88 -20.17
CA ILE A 221 13.89 8.46 -19.00
C ILE A 221 14.89 9.57 -18.66
#